data_AF-A0A6F8U448-F1
#
_entry.id   AF-A0A6F8U448-F1
#
_cell.length_a   1.000
_cell.length_b   1.000
_cell.length_c   1.000
_cell.angle_alpha   90.00
_cell.angle_beta   90.00
_cell.angle_gamma   90.00
#
_symmetry.space_group_name_H-M   'P 1'
#
loop_
_entity.id
_entity.type
_entity.pdbx_description
1 polymer ?
#
loop_
_entity_poly.entity_id
_entity_poly.type
_entity_poly.pdbx_seq_one_letter_code
_entity_poly.pdbx_strand_id
1 'polypeptide(L)'
;MAKLGHLALYGLMIAVPTIALIRQYGSGRALDVFGVNLMPGFDGEKIAWMTELGGLLHGELGWALLALSVGHVVMAILHRKLTNHDVLSRMA
;
A
#
# COMPACT_ATOMS: atom_id res chain seq x y z
N MET A 1 -18.82 11.08 -1.99
CA MET A 1 -18.19 10.00 -1.20
C MET A 1 -17.14 9.21 -1.98
N ALA A 2 -17.42 8.70 -3.19
CA ALA A 2 -16.45 7.90 -3.96
C ALA A 2 -15.07 8.57 -4.17
N LYS A 3 -15.03 9.89 -4.44
CA LYS A 3 -13.76 10.63 -4.57
C LYS A 3 -12.87 10.56 -3.33
N LEU A 4 -13.45 10.62 -2.13
CA LEU A 4 -12.69 10.52 -0.88
C LEU A 4 -12.20 9.08 -0.65
N GLY A 5 -13.01 8.09 -0.99
CA GLY A 5 -12.60 6.69 -0.95
C GLY A 5 -11.41 6.41 -1.88
N HIS A 6 -11.46 6.91 -3.12
CA HIS A 6 -10.33 6.80 -4.05
C HIS A 6 -9.10 7.56 -3.56
N LEU A 7 -9.27 8.77 -3.01
CA LEU A 7 -8.15 9.54 -2.46
C LEU A 7 -7.46 8.79 -1.32
N ALA A 8 -8.22 8.18 -0.42
CA ALA A 8 -7.69 7.35 0.66
C ALA A 8 -6.95 6.12 0.12
N LEU A 9 -7.54 5.40 -0.85
CA LEU A 9 -6.91 4.25 -1.48
C LEU A 9 -5.59 4.63 -2.18
N TYR A 10 -5.56 5.72 -2.95
CA TYR A 10 -4.34 6.20 -3.60
C TYR A 10 -3.28 6.62 -2.58
N GLY A 11 -3.68 7.32 -1.51
CA GLY A 11 -2.78 7.68 -0.42
C GLY A 11 -2.13 6.44 0.21
N LEU A 12 -2.93 5.42 0.52
CA LEU A 12 -2.43 4.15 1.09
C LEU A 12 -1.57 3.36 0.10
N MET A 13 -1.95 3.31 -1.17
CA MET A 13 -1.17 2.65 -2.23
C MET A 13 0.22 3.26 -2.41
N ILE A 14 0.41 4.55 -2.10
CA ILE A 14 1.73 5.18 -2.11
C ILE A 14 2.43 5.00 -0.75
N ALA A 15 1.72 5.24 0.35
CA ALA A 15 2.31 5.24 1.69
C ALA A 15 2.85 3.87 2.12
N VAL A 16 2.06 2.80 1.94
CA VAL A 16 2.42 1.43 2.37
C VAL A 16 3.74 0.95 1.76
N PRO A 17 3.94 0.99 0.42
CA PRO A 17 5.21 0.57 -0.17
C PRO A 17 6.35 1.54 0.15
N THR A 18 6.10 2.85 0.24
CA THR A 18 7.14 3.82 0.60
C THR A 18 7.72 3.53 1.99
N ILE A 19 6.85 3.28 2.97
CA ILE A 19 7.26 2.91 4.33
C ILE A 19 8.00 1.56 4.33
N ALA A 20 7.56 0.60 3.50
CA ALA A 20 8.26 -0.67 3.33
C ALA A 20 9.69 -0.48 2.81
N LEU A 21 9.86 0.39 1.81
CA LEU A 21 11.16 0.71 1.21
C LEU A 21 12.08 1.45 2.20
N ILE A 22 11.55 2.38 2.98
CA ILE A 22 12.30 3.03 4.08
C ILE A 22 12.83 1.98 5.05
N ARG A 23 11.96 1.05 5.49
CA ARG A 23 12.37 -0.04 6.38
C ARG A 23 13.37 -0.99 5.73
N GLN A 24 13.22 -1.29 4.44
CA GLN A 24 14.15 -2.16 3.73
C GLN A 24 15.54 -1.54 3.69
N TYR A 25 15.64 -0.26 3.33
CA TYR A 25 16.90 0.47 3.34
C TYR A 25 17.52 0.51 4.75
N GLY A 26 16.73 0.90 5.76
CA GLY A 26 17.20 0.95 7.14
C GLY A 26 17.65 -0.40 7.72
N SER A 27 17.24 -1.52 7.10
CA SER A 27 17.64 -2.84 7.54
C SER A 27 19.07 -3.25 7.15
N GLY A 28 19.73 -2.48 6.27
CA GLY A 28 21.08 -2.76 5.76
C GLY A 28 21.16 -3.92 4.74
N ARG A 29 20.04 -4.61 4.47
CA ARG A 29 20.00 -5.72 3.51
C ARG A 29 19.94 -5.21 2.08
N ALA A 30 20.63 -5.91 1.18
CA ALA A 30 20.48 -5.70 -0.25
C ALA A 30 19.03 -5.97 -0.70
N LEU A 31 18.58 -5.24 -1.71
CA LEU A 31 17.31 -5.45 -2.41
C LEU A 31 17.57 -5.63 -3.90
N ASP A 32 17.39 -6.85 -4.38
CA ASP A 32 17.38 -7.18 -5.80
C ASP A 32 15.94 -7.41 -6.28
N VAL A 33 15.55 -6.72 -7.35
CA VAL A 33 14.20 -6.80 -7.92
C VAL A 33 14.33 -7.01 -9.42
N PHE A 34 13.76 -8.11 -9.92
CA PHE A 34 13.85 -8.51 -11.33
C PHE A 34 15.29 -8.58 -11.89
N GLY A 35 16.26 -8.97 -11.04
CA GLY A 35 17.68 -9.04 -11.41
C GLY A 35 18.42 -7.70 -11.38
N VAL A 36 17.76 -6.61 -10.97
CA VAL A 36 18.36 -5.29 -10.80
C VAL A 36 18.60 -5.03 -9.31
N ASN A 37 19.84 -4.67 -8.95
CA ASN A 37 20.16 -4.22 -7.61
C ASN A 37 19.62 -2.80 -7.40
N LEU A 38 18.51 -2.67 -6.65
CA LEU A 38 17.86 -1.40 -6.38
C LEU A 38 18.41 -0.72 -5.12
N MET A 39 18.81 -1.52 -4.13
CA MET A 39 19.45 -1.03 -2.92
C MET A 39 20.65 -1.93 -2.62
N PRO A 40 21.88 -1.40 -2.67
CA PRO A 40 23.02 -2.15 -2.19
C PRO A 40 22.88 -2.34 -0.68
N GLY A 41 23.24 -3.53 -0.19
CA GLY A 41 23.43 -3.70 1.25
C GLY A 41 24.62 -2.87 1.72
N PHE A 42 24.67 -2.58 3.01
CA PHE A 42 25.81 -1.91 3.62
C PHE A 42 26.20 -2.60 4.92
N ASP A 43 27.49 -2.52 5.23
CA ASP A 43 28.03 -2.98 6.50
C ASP A 43 27.80 -1.92 7.58
N GLY A 44 27.34 -2.34 8.74
CA GLY A 44 27.05 -1.46 9.87
C GLY A 44 25.77 -1.83 10.61
N GLU A 45 25.45 -1.02 11.62
CA GLU A 45 24.20 -1.20 12.37
C GLU A 45 22.99 -0.75 11.55
N LYS A 46 21.84 -1.35 11.86
CA LYS A 46 20.55 -0.96 11.27
C LYS A 46 20.24 0.49 11.65
N ILE A 47 19.60 1.21 10.73
CA ILE A 47 19.11 2.55 10.99
C ILE A 47 17.78 2.44 11.76
N ALA A 48 17.86 2.55 13.09
CA ALA A 48 16.76 2.25 14.02
C ALA A 48 15.44 2.91 13.61
N TRP A 49 15.42 4.25 13.45
CA TRP A 49 14.18 4.99 13.15
C TRP A 49 13.47 4.53 11.88
N MET A 50 14.22 4.11 10.85
CA MET A 50 13.65 3.60 9.60
C MET A 50 12.99 2.24 9.81
N THR A 51 13.67 1.37 10.56
CA THR A 51 13.16 0.03 10.85
C THR A 51 11.98 0.04 11.80
N GLU A 52 11.98 0.94 12.79
CA GLU A 52 10.90 1.16 13.75
C GLU A 52 9.66 1.77 13.08
N LEU A 53 9.85 2.81 12.26
CA LEU A 53 8.76 3.43 11.49
C LEU A 53 8.01 2.39 10.65
N GLY A 54 8.75 1.57 9.89
CA GLY A 54 8.11 0.53 9.09
C GLY A 54 7.60 -0.64 9.91
N GLY A 55 8.22 -0.97 11.04
CA GLY A 55 7.70 -1.97 11.97
C GLY A 55 6.35 -1.58 12.57
N LEU A 56 6.17 -0.29 12.87
CA LEU A 56 4.95 0.26 13.42
C LEU A 56 3.82 0.43 12.38
N LEU A 57 4.14 0.95 11.19
CA LEU A 57 3.11 1.45 10.27
C LEU A 57 2.83 0.53 9.08
N HIS A 58 3.81 -0.21 8.56
CA HIS A 58 3.61 -0.95 7.31
C HIS A 58 2.50 -2.00 7.43
N GLY A 59 2.51 -2.77 8.53
CA GLY A 59 1.49 -3.80 8.79
C GLY A 59 0.10 -3.20 8.98
N GLU A 60 -0.02 -2.19 9.85
CA GLU A 60 -1.30 -1.55 10.17
C GLU A 60 -1.92 -0.85 8.95
N LEU A 61 -1.12 -0.10 8.18
CA LEU A 61 -1.58 0.52 6.94
C LEU A 61 -1.90 -0.51 5.86
N GLY A 62 -1.22 -1.66 5.85
CA GLY A 62 -1.55 -2.80 5.00
C GLY A 62 -2.94 -3.38 5.30
N TRP A 63 -3.27 -3.57 6.58
CA TRP A 63 -4.62 -3.98 7.00
C TRP A 63 -5.68 -2.93 6.67
N ALA A 64 -5.38 -1.65 6.89
CA ALA A 64 -6.28 -0.56 6.52
C ALA A 64 -6.54 -0.52 5.01
N LEU A 65 -5.50 -0.68 4.18
CA LEU A 65 -5.62 -0.77 2.73
C LEU A 65 -6.49 -1.97 2.33
N LEU A 66 -6.24 -3.16 2.90
CA LEU A 66 -7.04 -4.35 2.62
C LEU A 66 -8.52 -4.12 2.96
N ALA A 67 -8.82 -3.60 4.15
CA ALA A 67 -10.19 -3.34 4.58
C ALA A 67 -10.91 -2.35 3.64
N LEU A 68 -10.23 -1.26 3.26
CA LEU A 68 -10.77 -0.28 2.32
C LEU A 68 -10.92 -0.84 0.90
N SER A 69 -9.99 -1.65 0.42
CA SER A 69 -10.10 -2.31 -0.89
C SER A 69 -11.30 -3.26 -0.93
N VAL A 70 -11.47 -4.10 0.09
CA VAL A 70 -12.64 -5.01 0.20
C VAL A 70 -13.93 -4.19 0.27
N GLY A 71 -13.99 -3.18 1.15
CA GLY A 71 -15.15 -2.29 1.26
C GLY A 71 -15.47 -1.59 -0.06
N HIS A 72 -14.46 -1.12 -0.79
CA HIS A 72 -14.62 -0.48 -2.10
C HIS A 72 -15.21 -1.44 -3.14
N VAL A 73 -14.70 -2.67 -3.24
CA VAL A 73 -15.23 -3.70 -4.16
C VAL A 73 -16.67 -4.05 -3.80
N VAL A 74 -16.97 -4.27 -2.51
CA VAL A 74 -18.33 -4.54 -2.03
C VAL A 74 -19.27 -3.39 -2.43
N MET A 75 -18.85 -2.14 -2.22
CA MET A 75 -19.66 -0.98 -2.60
C MET A 75 -19.89 -0.89 -4.11
N ALA A 76 -18.89 -1.20 -4.95
CA ALA A 76 -19.07 -1.20 -6.40
C ALA A 76 -20.10 -2.27 -6.85
N ILE A 77 -20.04 -3.47 -6.27
CA ILE A 77 -21.02 -4.55 -6.53
C ILE A 77 -22.41 -4.14 -6.05
N LEU A 78 -22.53 -3.60 -4.83
CA LEU A 78 -23.81 -3.14 -4.28
C LEU A 78 -24.39 -2.00 -5.11
N HIS A 79 -23.57 -1.07 -5.60
CA HIS A 79 -24.04 0.01 -6.45
C HIS A 79 -24.67 -0.52 -7.74
N ARG A 80 -24.05 -1.52 -8.38
CA ARG A 80 -24.62 -2.18 -9.56
C ARG A 80 -25.92 -2.93 -9.26
N LYS A 81 -26.00 -3.59 -8.10
CA LYS A 81 -27.18 -4.41 -7.74
C LYS A 81 -28.36 -3.58 -7.24
N LEU A 82 -28.10 -2.48 -6.52
CA LEU A 82 -29.11 -1.69 -5.83
C LEU A 82 -29.47 -0.40 -6.56
N THR A 83 -28.75 -0.04 -7.63
CA THR A 83 -29.03 1.16 -8.43
C THR A 83 -29.07 0.80 -9.92
N ASN A 84 -29.76 1.61 -10.72
CA ASN A 84 -29.77 1.45 -12.19
C ASN A 84 -28.47 1.90 -12.88
N HIS A 85 -27.42 2.19 -12.11
CA HIS A 85 -26.13 2.63 -12.63
C HIS A 85 -25.12 1.48 -12.54
N ASP A 86 -24.73 0.95 -13.69
CA ASP A 86 -23.57 0.07 -13.76
C ASP A 86 -22.29 0.92 -13.75
N VAL A 87 -21.65 0.99 -12.59
CA VAL A 87 -20.37 1.68 -12.42
C VAL A 87 -19.19 0.78 -12.80
N LEU A 88 -19.36 -0.54 -12.78
CA LEU A 88 -18.31 -1.50 -13.12
C LEU A 88 -18.03 -1.50 -14.62
N SER A 89 -19.06 -1.32 -15.45
CA SER A 89 -18.90 -1.21 -16.90
C SER A 89 -18.05 -0.01 -17.35
N ARG A 90 -17.81 0.97 -16.46
CA ARG A 90 -16.96 2.14 -16.73
C ARG A 90 -15.49 1.90 -16.41
N MET A 91 -15.16 0.74 -15.83
CA MET A 91 -13.79 0.34 -15.46
C MET A 91 -13.22 -0.74 -16.39
N ALA A 92 -14.02 -1.22 -17.35
CA ALA A 92 -13.63 -2.23 -18.33
C ALA A 92 -12.89 -1.62 -19.53
#